data_AF-A0A927AIZ0-F1
#
_entry.id   AF-A0A927AIZ0-F1
#
_cell.length_a   1.000
_cell.length_b   1.000
_cell.length_c   1.000
_cell.angle_alpha   90.00
_cell.angle_beta   90.00
_cell.angle_gamma   90.00
#
_symmetry.space_group_name_H-M   'P 1'
#
loop_
_entity.id
_entity.type
_entity.pdbx_description
1 polymer ?
#
loop_
_entity_poly.entity_id
_entity_poly.type
_entity_poly.pdbx_seq_one_letter_code
_entity_poly.pdbx_strand_id
1 'polypeptide(L)'
;MQYRRFGRTELQMPVFSCGGMRYQFKWQDVPGWRVPRDNQRNVEATIRRALEVGINHIETARGYGTSEMQLGRILPTFPREKLIVQTKISPKADAKEFRQEFEKSLAYLKLDYVDLLSLHGVNTDELLHDSIKPGGCLEVARQLQEQGKVRFIGFSTHGPSDVIVKAIETNQFDYVNLHWYYINQFNWSAIEAASRHDMGVFIISPSEKGGMLFKPPQKLVDLCYPLSPIVFNDLFCLSHPQVHTLSVGASRPEDFDEHLKTLPLLENAEAVLVPILHRLEKEAIATLGEDWVKTWHVGLPKPEATPGGLNIQVILWLRNLAIAYDMIEYAKMRYNLLGNASHWFPGAKADRVRELDLRQCLTHSPHADKIPALLEETDRMLGGQTLKRLSQT
;
A
#
# COMPACT_ATOMS: atom_id res chain seq x y z
N MET A 1 -12.55 -0.94 -19.61
CA MET A 1 -11.70 -0.31 -18.57
C MET A 1 -11.85 1.20 -18.62
N GLN A 2 -11.85 1.88 -17.47
CA GLN A 2 -11.74 3.34 -17.41
C GLN A 2 -10.27 3.76 -17.20
N TYR A 3 -9.89 4.89 -17.76
CA TYR A 3 -8.53 5.43 -17.69
C TYR A 3 -8.54 6.86 -17.14
N ARG A 4 -7.50 7.24 -16.41
CA ARG A 4 -7.28 8.59 -15.87
C ARG A 4 -5.91 9.11 -16.30
N ARG A 5 -5.79 10.42 -16.52
CA ARG A 5 -4.50 11.10 -16.70
C ARG A 5 -3.70 10.98 -15.41
N PHE A 6 -2.52 10.36 -15.45
CA PHE A 6 -1.73 10.06 -14.26
C PHE A 6 -0.85 11.24 -13.82
N GLY A 7 -1.48 12.31 -13.35
CA GLY A 7 -0.80 13.57 -13.06
C GLY A 7 0.07 14.02 -14.25
N ARG A 8 1.21 14.65 -13.93
CA ARG A 8 2.17 15.24 -14.87
C ARG A 8 2.83 14.24 -15.81
N THR A 9 2.66 12.93 -15.58
CA THR A 9 3.17 11.93 -16.54
C THR A 9 2.32 11.84 -17.79
N GLU A 10 1.08 12.37 -17.76
CA GLU A 10 0.11 12.33 -18.85
C GLU A 10 -0.28 10.92 -19.32
N LEU A 11 0.16 9.88 -18.60
CA LEU A 11 -0.15 8.50 -18.94
C LEU A 11 -1.65 8.27 -18.78
N GLN A 12 -2.25 7.61 -19.77
CA GLN A 12 -3.61 7.09 -19.66
C GLN A 12 -3.58 5.84 -18.78
N MET A 13 -3.69 6.06 -17.48
CA MET A 13 -3.53 5.03 -16.47
C MET A 13 -4.87 4.32 -16.23
N PRO A 14 -4.96 2.98 -16.37
CA PRO A 14 -6.17 2.27 -15.99
C PRO A 14 -6.42 2.44 -14.49
N VAL A 15 -7.69 2.56 -14.09
CA VAL A 15 -8.06 2.74 -12.67
C VAL A 15 -7.70 1.53 -11.79
N PHE A 16 -7.36 0.40 -12.40
CA PHE A 16 -6.78 -0.77 -11.75
C PHE A 16 -5.45 -1.15 -12.41
N SER A 17 -4.51 -1.64 -11.61
CA SER A 17 -3.23 -2.20 -12.07
C SER A 17 -3.09 -3.68 -11.69
N CYS A 18 -2.30 -4.43 -12.46
CA CYS A 18 -2.02 -5.84 -12.23
C CYS A 18 -0.78 -5.99 -11.34
N GLY A 19 -1.01 -6.35 -10.07
CA GLY A 19 0.00 -6.35 -9.05
C GLY A 19 0.79 -7.64 -8.87
N GLY A 20 2.10 -7.59 -9.14
CA GLY A 20 2.94 -8.77 -9.30
C GLY A 20 3.58 -9.36 -8.06
N MET A 21 3.10 -8.98 -6.87
CA MET A 21 3.61 -9.48 -5.59
C MET A 21 3.12 -10.91 -5.28
N ARG A 22 1.97 -11.35 -5.80
CA ARG A 22 1.28 -12.57 -5.31
C ARG A 22 1.36 -13.80 -6.21
N TYR A 23 1.50 -13.65 -7.52
CA TYR A 23 1.62 -14.78 -8.44
C TYR A 23 3.05 -15.32 -8.57
N GLN A 24 4.01 -14.70 -7.89
CA GLN A 24 5.43 -15.07 -7.90
C GLN A 24 5.67 -16.43 -7.23
N PHE A 25 6.69 -17.18 -7.67
CA PHE A 25 7.01 -18.50 -7.14
C PHE A 25 7.77 -18.48 -5.80
N LYS A 26 8.83 -17.67 -5.69
CA LYS A 26 9.65 -17.51 -4.48
C LYS A 26 10.13 -16.08 -4.24
N TRP A 27 10.22 -15.73 -2.95
CA TRP A 27 10.73 -14.44 -2.45
C TRP A 27 12.24 -14.22 -2.67
N GLN A 28 12.93 -15.20 -3.24
CA GLN A 28 14.32 -15.10 -3.66
C GLN A 28 14.42 -15.41 -5.15
N ASP A 29 15.44 -14.82 -5.79
CA ASP A 29 15.81 -15.21 -7.14
C ASP A 29 16.12 -16.72 -7.18
N VAL A 30 15.63 -17.38 -8.22
CA VAL A 30 16.00 -18.76 -8.51
C VAL A 30 16.29 -18.91 -10.01
N PRO A 31 17.14 -19.86 -10.40
CA PRO A 31 17.29 -20.21 -11.80
C PRO A 31 15.94 -20.52 -12.44
N GLY A 32 15.73 -20.07 -13.69
CA GLY A 32 14.42 -20.14 -14.33
C GLY A 32 13.79 -21.55 -14.38
N TRP A 33 14.61 -22.60 -14.50
CA TRP A 33 14.16 -23.99 -14.51
C TRP A 33 13.60 -24.49 -13.16
N ARG A 34 13.82 -23.75 -12.06
CA ARG A 34 13.24 -24.03 -10.74
C ARG A 34 11.80 -23.54 -10.61
N VAL A 35 11.36 -22.63 -11.47
CA VAL A 35 9.97 -22.14 -11.48
C VAL A 35 9.06 -23.25 -12.03
N PRO A 36 8.10 -23.79 -11.25
CA PRO A 36 7.19 -24.81 -11.73
C PRO A 36 6.39 -24.34 -12.94
N ARG A 37 6.14 -25.25 -13.89
CA ARG A 37 5.41 -24.93 -15.13
C ARG A 37 4.03 -24.36 -14.85
N ASP A 38 3.31 -24.92 -13.89
CA ASP A 38 1.94 -24.46 -13.58
C ASP A 38 1.94 -23.08 -12.91
N ASN A 39 2.93 -22.77 -12.09
CA ASN A 39 3.07 -21.41 -11.53
C ASN A 39 3.38 -20.40 -12.65
N GLN A 40 4.26 -20.73 -13.59
CA GLN A 40 4.51 -19.88 -14.76
C GLN A 40 3.25 -19.71 -15.63
N ARG A 41 2.51 -20.79 -15.90
CA ARG A 41 1.23 -20.73 -16.63
C ARG A 41 0.21 -19.83 -15.95
N ASN A 42 0.14 -19.87 -14.62
CA ASN A 42 -0.73 -18.98 -13.85
C ASN A 42 -0.34 -17.51 -13.99
N VAL A 43 0.95 -17.16 -13.94
CA VAL A 43 1.42 -15.80 -14.24
C VAL A 43 0.99 -15.39 -15.64
N GLU A 44 1.21 -16.25 -16.63
CA GLU A 44 0.86 -15.97 -18.03
C GLU A 44 -0.65 -15.75 -18.22
N ALA A 45 -1.48 -16.60 -17.62
CA ALA A 45 -2.93 -16.47 -17.65
C ALA A 45 -3.38 -15.17 -16.95
N THR A 46 -2.76 -14.83 -15.82
CA THR A 46 -3.10 -13.61 -15.06
C THR A 46 -2.79 -12.35 -15.86
N ILE A 47 -1.61 -12.27 -16.50
CA ILE A 47 -1.26 -11.12 -17.35
C ILE A 47 -2.17 -11.04 -18.58
N ARG A 48 -2.48 -12.16 -19.24
CA ARG A 48 -3.41 -12.17 -20.37
C ARG A 48 -4.79 -11.68 -19.96
N ARG A 49 -5.30 -12.14 -18.80
CA ARG A 49 -6.59 -11.70 -18.26
C ARG A 49 -6.58 -10.20 -17.94
N ALA A 50 -5.51 -9.69 -17.32
CA ALA A 50 -5.37 -8.26 -17.06
C ALA A 50 -5.51 -7.44 -18.35
N LEU A 51 -4.79 -7.82 -19.41
CA LEU A 51 -4.86 -7.14 -20.71
C LEU A 51 -6.22 -7.28 -21.39
N GLU A 52 -6.85 -8.45 -21.30
CA GLU A 52 -8.19 -8.72 -21.84
C GLU A 52 -9.24 -7.76 -21.23
N VAL A 53 -9.17 -7.51 -19.92
CA VAL A 53 -10.10 -6.60 -19.23
C VAL A 53 -9.66 -5.12 -19.31
N GLY A 54 -8.57 -4.84 -20.03
CA GLY A 54 -8.03 -3.50 -20.28
C GLY A 54 -7.05 -2.96 -19.23
N ILE A 55 -6.62 -3.78 -18.26
CA ILE A 55 -5.56 -3.45 -17.31
C ILE A 55 -4.21 -3.64 -17.99
N ASN A 56 -3.66 -2.56 -18.53
CA ASN A 56 -2.35 -2.56 -19.19
C ASN A 56 -1.20 -2.02 -18.33
N HIS A 57 -1.46 -1.66 -17.07
CA HIS A 57 -0.43 -1.35 -16.08
C HIS A 57 -0.04 -2.61 -15.31
N ILE A 58 1.17 -3.10 -15.58
CA ILE A 58 1.75 -4.29 -14.93
C ILE A 58 2.84 -3.82 -13.97
N GLU A 59 2.69 -4.13 -12.68
CA GLU A 59 3.64 -3.71 -11.66
C GLU A 59 4.36 -4.90 -11.01
N THR A 60 5.63 -4.68 -10.71
CA THR A 60 6.49 -5.61 -9.99
C THR A 60 7.53 -4.82 -9.17
N ALA A 61 8.47 -5.51 -8.55
CA ALA A 61 9.62 -4.90 -7.89
C ALA A 61 10.76 -5.90 -7.84
N ARG A 62 12.00 -5.42 -7.80
CA ARG A 62 13.18 -6.26 -7.59
C ARG A 62 13.12 -7.05 -6.28
N GLY A 63 12.47 -6.47 -5.28
CA GLY A 63 12.19 -7.12 -4.00
C GLY A 63 11.09 -8.20 -4.03
N TYR A 64 10.41 -8.45 -5.15
CA TYR A 64 9.36 -9.48 -5.28
C TYR A 64 9.91 -10.81 -5.81
N GLY A 65 11.15 -11.14 -5.44
CA GLY A 65 11.84 -12.38 -5.80
C GLY A 65 11.71 -12.72 -7.28
N THR A 66 11.14 -13.88 -7.57
CA THR A 66 11.00 -14.40 -8.94
C THR A 66 10.11 -13.60 -9.90
N SER A 67 9.34 -12.62 -9.42
CA SER A 67 8.32 -11.90 -10.20
C SER A 67 8.84 -11.35 -11.53
N GLU A 68 9.93 -10.58 -11.53
CA GLU A 68 10.47 -9.97 -12.77
C GLU A 68 10.94 -11.01 -13.79
N MET A 69 11.55 -12.10 -13.33
CA MET A 69 12.03 -13.19 -14.21
C MET A 69 10.88 -13.95 -14.86
N GLN A 70 9.77 -14.11 -14.15
CA GLN A 70 8.57 -14.77 -14.67
C GLN A 70 7.84 -13.86 -15.66
N LEU A 71 7.77 -12.56 -15.34
CA LEU A 71 7.24 -11.54 -16.24
C LEU A 71 8.06 -11.42 -17.53
N GLY A 72 9.40 -11.48 -17.46
CA GLY A 72 10.23 -11.41 -18.65
C GLY A 72 10.14 -12.61 -19.60
N ARG A 73 9.38 -13.65 -19.25
CA ARG A 73 9.01 -14.71 -20.21
C ARG A 73 7.80 -14.37 -21.05
N ILE A 74 6.95 -13.45 -20.57
CA ILE A 74 5.68 -13.13 -21.22
C ILE A 74 5.59 -11.68 -21.72
N LEU A 75 6.11 -10.69 -21.00
CA LEU A 75 5.99 -9.28 -21.41
C LEU A 75 6.54 -9.01 -22.83
N PRO A 76 7.68 -9.61 -23.26
CA PRO A 76 8.17 -9.44 -24.63
C PRO A 76 7.27 -10.04 -25.72
N THR A 77 6.28 -10.87 -25.35
CA THR A 77 5.32 -11.46 -26.30
C THR A 77 4.18 -10.51 -26.67
N PHE A 78 4.10 -9.34 -26.02
CA PHE A 78 3.11 -8.30 -26.29
C PHE A 78 3.75 -7.06 -26.91
N PRO A 79 3.00 -6.25 -27.67
CA PRO A 79 3.49 -4.97 -28.17
C PRO A 79 3.86 -4.04 -27.00
N ARG A 80 5.14 -3.65 -26.92
CA ARG A 80 5.71 -2.95 -25.76
C ARG A 80 5.01 -1.62 -25.49
N GLU A 81 4.63 -0.91 -26.54
CA GLU A 81 3.97 0.40 -26.52
C GLU A 81 2.53 0.36 -25.96
N LYS A 82 1.92 -0.84 -25.88
CA LYS A 82 0.60 -1.03 -25.29
C LYS A 82 0.62 -1.26 -23.79
N LEU A 83 1.81 -1.48 -23.20
CA LEU A 83 2.00 -1.78 -21.80
C LEU A 83 2.55 -0.58 -21.04
N ILE A 84 2.09 -0.41 -19.80
CA ILE A 84 2.74 0.41 -18.79
C ILE A 84 3.40 -0.55 -17.82
N VAL A 85 4.73 -0.64 -17.83
CA VAL A 85 5.48 -1.54 -16.95
C VAL A 85 6.14 -0.75 -15.82
N GLN A 86 5.91 -1.18 -14.59
CA GLN A 86 6.50 -0.60 -13.39
C GLN A 86 7.38 -1.58 -12.64
N THR A 87 8.60 -1.16 -12.31
CA THR A 87 9.43 -1.84 -11.30
C THR A 87 9.86 -0.88 -10.19
N LYS A 88 10.42 -1.44 -9.12
CA LYS A 88 10.81 -0.71 -7.91
C LYS A 88 12.13 -1.24 -7.38
N ILE A 89 13.04 -0.33 -7.07
CA ILE A 89 14.38 -0.61 -6.51
C ILE A 89 14.49 0.11 -5.18
N SER A 90 14.89 -0.60 -4.12
CA SER A 90 15.09 0.04 -2.82
C SER A 90 16.23 1.06 -2.87
N PRO A 91 16.11 2.22 -2.22
CA PRO A 91 17.23 3.15 -2.05
C PRO A 91 18.44 2.47 -1.43
N LYS A 92 19.63 2.95 -1.80
CA LYS A 92 20.94 2.46 -1.37
C LYS A 92 21.81 3.63 -0.95
N ALA A 93 22.63 3.43 0.07
CA ALA A 93 23.61 4.42 0.48
C ALA A 93 24.65 4.68 -0.63
N ASP A 94 25.07 3.61 -1.34
CA ASP A 94 25.83 3.68 -2.58
C ASP A 94 24.90 3.56 -3.80
N ALA A 95 24.79 4.65 -4.57
CA ALA A 95 23.94 4.71 -5.75
C ALA A 95 24.40 3.77 -6.90
N LYS A 96 25.64 3.26 -6.87
CA LYS A 96 26.09 2.23 -7.82
C LYS A 96 25.35 0.91 -7.62
N GLU A 97 25.06 0.53 -6.38
CA GLU A 97 24.25 -0.66 -6.10
C GLU A 97 22.82 -0.49 -6.62
N PHE A 98 22.25 0.72 -6.49
CA PHE A 98 20.93 1.03 -7.04
C PHE A 98 20.90 0.83 -8.56
N ARG A 99 21.94 1.30 -9.27
CA ARG A 99 22.07 1.10 -10.72
C ARG A 99 22.18 -0.38 -11.08
N GLN A 100 23.01 -1.15 -10.36
CA GLN A 100 23.19 -2.58 -10.62
C GLN A 100 21.88 -3.36 -10.45
N GLU A 101 21.11 -3.08 -9.39
CA GLU A 101 19.80 -3.69 -9.17
C GLU A 101 18.79 -3.31 -10.26
N PHE A 102 18.82 -2.07 -10.75
CA PHE A 102 17.99 -1.66 -11.89
C PHE A 102 18.37 -2.40 -13.18
N GLU A 103 19.66 -2.46 -13.52
CA GLU A 103 20.14 -3.16 -14.73
C GLU A 103 19.79 -4.67 -14.68
N LYS A 104 19.89 -5.28 -13.49
CA LYS A 104 19.42 -6.65 -13.24
C LYS A 104 17.91 -6.79 -13.45
N SER A 105 17.13 -5.81 -13.01
CA SER A 105 15.67 -5.79 -13.18
C SER A 105 15.28 -5.77 -14.67
N LEU A 106 15.89 -4.89 -15.47
CA LEU A 106 15.69 -4.87 -16.92
C LEU A 106 16.10 -6.19 -17.59
N ALA A 107 17.25 -6.76 -17.19
CA ALA A 107 17.70 -8.04 -17.73
C ALA A 107 16.73 -9.19 -17.44
N TYR A 108 16.14 -9.22 -16.24
CA TYR A 108 15.14 -10.22 -15.88
C TYR A 108 13.79 -9.99 -16.55
N LEU A 109 13.34 -8.74 -16.64
CA LEU A 109 12.13 -8.36 -17.39
C LEU A 109 12.29 -8.56 -18.90
N LYS A 110 13.53 -8.63 -19.39
CA LYS A 110 13.88 -8.67 -20.82
C LYS A 110 13.24 -7.52 -21.59
N LEU A 111 13.33 -6.32 -21.03
CA LEU A 111 12.83 -5.08 -21.61
C LEU A 111 13.97 -4.08 -21.75
N ASP A 112 13.91 -3.23 -22.78
CA ASP A 112 14.87 -2.15 -22.97
C ASP A 112 14.59 -0.95 -22.05
N TYR A 113 13.32 -0.77 -21.65
CA TYR A 113 12.89 0.29 -20.76
C TYR A 113 11.65 -0.08 -19.94
N VAL A 114 11.47 0.59 -18.80
CA VAL A 114 10.23 0.60 -18.00
C VAL A 114 9.56 1.97 -18.10
N ASP A 115 8.23 1.99 -18.02
CA ASP A 115 7.49 3.26 -18.00
C ASP A 115 7.65 3.96 -16.66
N LEU A 116 7.61 3.19 -15.58
CA LEU A 116 7.60 3.69 -14.21
C LEU A 116 8.71 3.01 -13.39
N LEU A 117 9.65 3.80 -12.87
CA LEU A 117 10.61 3.34 -11.87
C LEU A 117 10.30 3.98 -10.52
N SER A 118 10.07 3.18 -9.48
CA SER A 118 9.89 3.70 -8.11
C SER A 118 11.10 3.43 -7.23
N LEU A 119 11.53 4.44 -6.47
CA LEU A 119 12.38 4.21 -5.31
C LEU A 119 11.54 3.54 -4.21
N HIS A 120 11.89 2.30 -3.85
CA HIS A 120 11.03 1.40 -3.09
C HIS A 120 11.25 1.50 -1.58
N GLY A 121 10.20 1.86 -0.84
CA GLY A 121 10.21 1.87 0.61
C GLY A 121 10.87 3.11 1.20
N VAL A 122 10.66 4.29 0.61
CA VAL A 122 11.06 5.59 1.19
C VAL A 122 10.21 5.86 2.43
N ASN A 123 10.57 5.21 3.55
CA ASN A 123 9.77 5.14 4.77
C ASN A 123 10.35 5.91 5.95
N THR A 124 11.61 6.35 5.86
CA THR A 124 12.33 7.06 6.91
C THR A 124 13.05 8.28 6.32
N ASP A 125 13.38 9.27 7.15
CA ASP A 125 14.19 10.42 6.72
C ASP A 125 15.56 10.00 6.18
N GLU A 126 16.16 8.92 6.71
CA GLU A 126 17.42 8.35 6.20
C GLU A 126 17.28 7.80 4.76
N LEU A 127 16.23 7.00 4.50
CA LEU A 127 15.99 6.47 3.16
C LEU A 127 15.60 7.57 2.17
N LEU A 128 14.89 8.61 2.64
CA LEU A 128 14.65 9.80 1.84
C LEU A 128 15.96 10.54 1.52
N HIS A 129 16.84 10.72 2.52
CA HIS A 129 18.15 11.33 2.34
C HIS A 129 18.99 10.57 1.31
N ASP A 130 19.12 9.25 1.43
CA ASP A 130 19.85 8.41 0.46
C ASP A 130 19.23 8.45 -0.94
N SER A 131 17.93 8.71 -1.02
CA SER A 131 17.24 8.87 -2.30
C SER A 131 17.63 10.17 -3.00
N ILE A 132 17.64 11.31 -2.30
CA ILE A 132 17.70 12.66 -2.91
C ILE A 132 19.00 13.44 -2.69
N LYS A 133 19.94 12.93 -1.88
CA LYS A 133 21.23 13.59 -1.67
C LYS A 133 22.01 13.71 -3.00
N PRO A 134 22.95 14.68 -3.13
CA PRO A 134 23.84 14.74 -4.27
C PRO A 134 24.57 13.41 -4.49
N GLY A 135 24.60 12.91 -5.73
CA GLY A 135 25.11 11.58 -6.06
C GLY A 135 24.23 10.40 -5.59
N GLY A 136 23.02 10.67 -5.10
CA GLY A 136 22.08 9.68 -4.58
C GLY A 136 21.33 8.89 -5.66
N CYS A 137 20.39 8.04 -5.21
CA CYS A 137 19.67 7.14 -6.10
C CYS A 137 18.83 7.86 -7.17
N LEU A 138 18.30 9.04 -6.85
CA LEU A 138 17.46 9.81 -7.76
C LEU A 138 18.27 10.39 -8.94
N GLU A 139 19.50 10.85 -8.72
CA GLU A 139 20.38 11.28 -9.83
C GLU A 139 20.67 10.13 -10.79
N VAL A 140 20.92 8.93 -10.26
CA VAL A 140 21.08 7.72 -11.08
C VAL A 140 19.80 7.41 -11.86
N ALA A 141 18.63 7.53 -11.22
CA ALA A 141 17.35 7.33 -11.91
C ALA A 141 17.16 8.35 -13.05
N ARG A 142 17.53 9.62 -12.85
CA ARG A 142 17.48 10.66 -13.90
C ARG A 142 18.45 10.38 -15.04
N GLN A 143 19.66 9.89 -14.77
CA GLN A 143 20.58 9.42 -15.83
C GLN A 143 19.99 8.25 -16.62
N LEU A 144 19.28 7.32 -15.97
CA LEU A 144 18.60 6.22 -16.65
C LEU A 144 17.42 6.71 -17.50
N GLN A 145 16.75 7.78 -17.07
CA GLN A 145 15.70 8.46 -17.84
C GLN A 145 16.27 9.15 -19.09
N GLU A 146 17.40 9.86 -18.96
CA GLU A 146 18.14 10.44 -20.10
C GLU A 146 18.61 9.37 -21.10
N GLN A 147 18.98 8.18 -20.62
CA GLN A 147 19.32 7.02 -21.46
C GLN A 147 18.10 6.35 -22.11
N GLY A 148 16.88 6.80 -21.84
CA GLY A 148 15.64 6.22 -22.36
C GLY A 148 15.23 4.89 -21.70
N LYS A 149 15.88 4.48 -20.60
CA LYS A 149 15.59 3.22 -19.89
C LYS A 149 14.43 3.33 -18.90
N VAL A 150 14.07 4.55 -18.52
CA VAL A 150 12.98 4.87 -17.60
C VAL A 150 12.19 6.04 -18.18
N ARG A 151 10.87 5.99 -18.21
CA ARG A 151 10.07 7.16 -18.67
C ARG A 151 9.72 8.12 -17.55
N PHE A 152 9.27 7.63 -16.40
CA PHE A 152 8.91 8.44 -15.24
C PHE A 152 9.42 7.84 -13.93
N ILE A 153 9.76 8.71 -12.98
CA ILE A 153 10.38 8.34 -11.72
C ILE A 153 9.47 8.73 -10.58
N GLY A 154 9.18 7.77 -9.70
CA GLY A 154 8.36 7.98 -8.52
C GLY A 154 8.99 7.36 -7.30
N PHE A 155 8.22 7.28 -6.21
CA PHE A 155 8.61 6.53 -5.04
C PHE A 155 7.43 5.73 -4.48
N SER A 156 7.74 4.66 -3.76
CA SER A 156 6.76 3.84 -3.06
C SER A 156 7.06 3.82 -1.58
N THR A 157 6.03 3.85 -0.74
CA THR A 157 6.20 4.06 0.69
C THR A 157 5.18 3.33 1.56
N HIS A 158 5.65 3.00 2.76
CA HIS A 158 4.90 2.59 3.95
C HIS A 158 5.20 3.51 5.14
N GLY A 159 5.91 4.62 4.88
CA GLY A 159 6.37 5.55 5.90
C GLY A 159 5.23 6.33 6.57
N PRO A 160 5.55 7.04 7.65
CA PRO A 160 4.63 7.98 8.27
C PRO A 160 4.36 9.16 7.32
N SER A 161 3.17 9.74 7.44
CA SER A 161 2.65 10.73 6.47
C SER A 161 3.54 11.96 6.33
N ASP A 162 4.26 12.38 7.38
CA ASP A 162 5.19 13.49 7.33
C ASP A 162 6.41 13.21 6.45
N VAL A 163 6.99 12.01 6.49
CA VAL A 163 8.06 11.60 5.58
C VAL A 163 7.56 11.55 4.14
N ILE A 164 6.32 11.07 3.92
CA ILE A 164 5.71 11.03 2.58
C ILE A 164 5.51 12.45 2.04
N VAL A 165 4.95 13.36 2.85
CA VAL A 165 4.76 14.77 2.48
C VAL A 165 6.10 15.42 2.20
N LYS A 166 7.12 15.25 3.06
CA LYS A 166 8.48 15.76 2.80
C LYS A 166 9.03 15.30 1.45
N ALA A 167 8.87 14.02 1.12
CA ALA A 167 9.34 13.47 -0.15
C ALA A 167 8.60 14.09 -1.36
N ILE A 168 7.28 14.28 -1.26
CA ILE A 168 6.46 14.95 -2.27
C ILE A 168 6.87 16.41 -2.45
N GLU A 169 7.06 17.15 -1.36
CA GLU A 169 7.40 18.58 -1.39
C GLU A 169 8.80 18.88 -1.93
N THR A 170 9.66 17.87 -2.08
CA THR A 170 10.88 18.03 -2.89
C THR A 170 10.57 18.38 -4.35
N ASN A 171 9.37 18.01 -4.82
CA ASN A 171 8.90 18.15 -6.20
C ASN A 171 9.81 17.47 -7.23
N GLN A 172 10.59 16.46 -6.81
CA GLN A 172 11.53 15.75 -7.69
C GLN A 172 11.01 14.39 -8.18
N PHE A 173 9.75 14.05 -7.91
CA PHE A 173 9.12 12.80 -8.33
C PHE A 173 7.86 13.06 -9.15
N ASP A 174 7.58 12.19 -10.10
CA ASP A 174 6.45 12.30 -11.03
C ASP A 174 5.17 11.65 -10.46
N TYR A 175 5.32 10.64 -9.60
CA TYR A 175 4.22 9.91 -8.98
C TYR A 175 4.61 9.27 -7.63
N VAL A 176 3.60 8.89 -6.85
CA VAL A 176 3.74 8.22 -5.55
C VAL A 176 2.85 6.97 -5.45
N ASN A 177 3.42 5.89 -4.92
CA ASN A 177 2.70 4.70 -4.49
C ASN A 177 2.54 4.69 -2.97
N LEU A 178 1.33 4.89 -2.44
CA LEU A 178 1.07 5.00 -0.99
C LEU A 178 -0.14 4.17 -0.52
N HIS A 179 -0.32 4.10 0.80
CA HIS A 179 -1.47 3.43 1.44
C HIS A 179 -2.53 4.45 1.78
N TRP A 180 -3.72 4.31 1.21
CA TRP A 180 -4.91 5.05 1.62
C TRP A 180 -6.16 4.28 1.17
N TYR A 181 -7.08 4.05 2.09
CA TYR A 181 -8.31 3.27 1.87
C TYR A 181 -9.31 3.56 2.99
N TYR A 182 -10.55 3.08 2.88
CA TYR A 182 -11.61 3.45 3.83
C TYR A 182 -11.19 3.25 5.29
N ILE A 183 -10.61 2.08 5.61
CA ILE A 183 -10.21 1.76 6.98
C ILE A 183 -8.95 2.47 7.46
N ASN A 184 -8.13 3.08 6.58
CA ASN A 184 -6.90 3.81 6.97
C ASN A 184 -6.72 5.03 6.08
N GLN A 185 -7.03 6.19 6.66
CA GLN A 185 -7.04 7.46 5.94
C GLN A 185 -5.89 8.39 6.36
N PHE A 186 -4.89 7.90 7.11
CA PHE A 186 -3.82 8.73 7.69
C PHE A 186 -3.02 9.53 6.66
N ASN A 187 -2.90 9.02 5.43
CA ASN A 187 -2.11 9.64 4.36
C ASN A 187 -2.87 10.66 3.49
N TRP A 188 -4.05 11.14 3.91
CA TRP A 188 -4.80 12.13 3.13
C TRP A 188 -3.98 13.40 2.83
N SER A 189 -3.23 13.92 3.81
CA SER A 189 -2.36 15.10 3.62
C SER A 189 -1.27 14.88 2.57
N ALA A 190 -0.79 13.63 2.41
CA ALA A 190 0.14 13.27 1.34
C ALA A 190 -0.54 13.24 -0.04
N ILE A 191 -1.79 12.79 -0.12
CA ILE A 191 -2.58 12.85 -1.37
C ILE A 191 -2.83 14.31 -1.77
N GLU A 192 -3.18 15.18 -0.82
CA GLU A 192 -3.34 16.61 -1.08
C GLU A 192 -2.03 17.25 -1.55
N ALA A 193 -0.90 16.90 -0.93
CA ALA A 193 0.42 17.35 -1.37
C ALA A 193 0.75 16.91 -2.79
N ALA A 194 0.52 15.62 -3.10
CA ALA A 194 0.74 15.08 -4.43
C ALA A 194 -0.14 15.82 -5.47
N SER A 195 -1.40 16.10 -5.12
CA SER A 195 -2.33 16.82 -5.99
C SER A 195 -1.90 18.26 -6.27
N ARG A 196 -1.33 18.98 -5.30
CA ARG A 196 -0.81 20.35 -5.52
C ARG A 196 0.30 20.39 -6.56
N HIS A 197 1.07 19.30 -6.62
CA HIS A 197 2.18 19.12 -7.54
C HIS A 197 1.78 18.42 -8.83
N ASP A 198 0.50 18.13 -9.06
CA ASP A 198 0.06 17.30 -10.20
C ASP A 198 0.82 15.96 -10.28
N MET A 199 1.12 15.32 -9.15
CA MET A 199 1.76 14.01 -9.13
C MET A 199 0.73 12.89 -9.33
N GLY A 200 1.12 11.83 -10.04
CA GLY A 200 0.34 10.61 -10.10
C GLY A 200 0.21 9.96 -8.71
N VAL A 201 -1.01 9.55 -8.33
CA VAL A 201 -1.29 8.89 -7.04
C VAL A 201 -1.78 7.47 -7.29
N PHE A 202 -0.98 6.51 -6.86
CA PHE A 202 -1.23 5.08 -6.97
C PHE A 202 -1.42 4.47 -5.58
N ILE A 203 -2.61 3.92 -5.30
CA ILE A 203 -2.88 3.22 -4.05
C ILE A 203 -2.41 1.76 -4.13
N ILE A 204 -1.49 1.39 -3.23
CA ILE A 204 -0.95 0.03 -3.16
C ILE A 204 -1.60 -0.80 -2.04
N SER A 205 -1.81 -2.10 -2.31
CA SER A 205 -2.43 -3.06 -1.39
C SER A 205 -3.82 -2.67 -0.82
N PRO A 206 -4.73 -2.07 -1.60
CA PRO A 206 -6.04 -1.61 -1.10
C PRO A 206 -6.92 -2.72 -0.54
N SER A 207 -6.83 -3.98 -1.01
CA SER A 207 -7.65 -5.07 -0.48
C SER A 207 -7.00 -5.79 0.71
N GLU A 208 -5.73 -6.17 0.61
CA GLU A 208 -5.09 -6.92 1.69
C GLU A 208 -4.74 -6.02 2.87
N LYS A 209 -3.93 -4.98 2.63
CA LYS A 209 -3.55 -4.06 3.70
C LYS A 209 -4.72 -3.13 4.05
N GLY A 210 -5.67 -2.93 3.14
CA GLY A 210 -6.94 -2.26 3.42
C GLY A 210 -8.06 -3.12 4.01
N GLY A 211 -7.71 -4.22 4.68
CA GLY A 211 -8.64 -4.89 5.60
C GLY A 211 -8.79 -6.38 5.41
N MET A 212 -7.85 -7.05 4.71
CA MET A 212 -7.96 -8.46 4.35
C MET A 212 -9.29 -8.75 3.62
N LEU A 213 -9.66 -7.88 2.68
CA LEU A 213 -10.99 -7.84 2.07
C LEU A 213 -11.33 -9.04 1.18
N PHE A 214 -10.37 -9.94 0.92
CA PHE A 214 -10.62 -11.24 0.30
C PHE A 214 -11.30 -12.25 1.24
N LYS A 215 -11.18 -12.03 2.55
CA LYS A 215 -11.80 -12.83 3.60
C LYS A 215 -12.33 -11.89 4.72
N PRO A 216 -13.27 -11.00 4.40
CA PRO A 216 -13.80 -10.05 5.37
C PRO A 216 -14.67 -10.77 6.41
N PRO A 217 -14.80 -10.23 7.63
CA PRO A 217 -15.79 -10.72 8.60
C PRO A 217 -17.22 -10.48 8.08
N GLN A 218 -18.16 -11.35 8.46
CA GLN A 218 -19.55 -11.26 8.00
C GLN A 218 -20.19 -9.90 8.32
N LYS A 219 -19.90 -9.35 9.51
CA LYS A 219 -20.38 -8.03 9.91
C LYS A 219 -19.99 -6.94 8.91
N LEU A 220 -18.74 -6.92 8.43
CA LEU A 220 -18.29 -5.96 7.42
C LEU A 220 -19.00 -6.18 6.07
N VAL A 221 -19.24 -7.44 5.68
CA VAL A 221 -20.03 -7.77 4.48
C VAL A 221 -21.44 -7.18 4.58
N ASP A 222 -22.11 -7.39 5.71
CA ASP A 222 -23.48 -6.92 5.94
C ASP A 222 -23.55 -5.37 5.94
N LEU A 223 -22.55 -4.71 6.55
CA LEU A 223 -22.46 -3.25 6.56
C LEU A 223 -22.22 -2.67 5.16
N CYS A 224 -21.43 -3.35 4.32
CA CYS A 224 -21.14 -2.93 2.94
C CYS A 224 -22.25 -3.24 1.93
N TYR A 225 -23.24 -4.07 2.28
CA TYR A 225 -24.33 -4.48 1.37
C TYR A 225 -25.04 -3.27 0.71
N PRO A 226 -25.31 -3.27 -0.61
CA PRO A 226 -25.26 -4.41 -1.53
C PRO A 226 -23.88 -4.68 -2.15
N LEU A 227 -22.85 -3.92 -1.77
CA LEU A 227 -21.50 -4.11 -2.28
C LEU A 227 -20.74 -5.14 -1.45
N SER A 228 -19.80 -5.84 -2.07
CA SER A 228 -18.76 -6.51 -1.30
C SER A 228 -17.82 -5.47 -0.67
N PRO A 229 -17.10 -5.80 0.41
CA PRO A 229 -16.11 -4.90 1.00
C PRO A 229 -15.01 -4.47 0.01
N ILE A 230 -14.63 -5.32 -0.96
CA ILE A 230 -13.68 -4.95 -2.03
C ILE A 230 -14.27 -3.85 -2.90
N VAL A 231 -15.47 -4.04 -3.45
CA VAL A 231 -16.11 -3.05 -4.33
C VAL A 231 -16.38 -1.75 -3.59
N PHE A 232 -16.84 -1.82 -2.34
CA PHE A 232 -17.01 -0.63 -1.49
C PHE A 232 -15.69 0.14 -1.32
N ASN A 233 -14.61 -0.55 -0.96
CA ASN A 233 -13.33 0.09 -0.73
C ASN A 233 -12.72 0.67 -2.01
N ASP A 234 -12.82 -0.05 -3.14
CA ASP A 234 -12.38 0.45 -4.43
C ASP A 234 -13.16 1.68 -4.87
N LEU A 235 -14.49 1.65 -4.70
CA LEU A 235 -15.37 2.77 -5.02
C LEU A 235 -15.07 3.98 -4.13
N PHE A 236 -14.84 3.78 -2.83
CA PHE A 236 -14.41 4.82 -1.91
C PHE A 236 -13.08 5.45 -2.36
N CYS A 237 -12.09 4.64 -2.74
CA CYS A 237 -10.82 5.18 -3.18
C CYS A 237 -10.94 5.94 -4.51
N LEU A 238 -11.63 5.35 -5.50
CA LEU A 238 -11.75 5.92 -6.85
C LEU A 238 -12.77 7.05 -6.95
N SER A 239 -13.67 7.23 -5.99
CA SER A 239 -14.55 8.40 -5.93
C SER A 239 -13.79 9.70 -5.68
N HIS A 240 -12.55 9.61 -5.22
CA HIS A 240 -11.66 10.76 -5.02
C HIS A 240 -10.85 10.98 -6.31
N PRO A 241 -11.00 12.13 -7.00
CA PRO A 241 -10.33 12.38 -8.27
C PRO A 241 -8.80 12.48 -8.13
N GLN A 242 -8.28 12.74 -6.93
CA GLN A 242 -6.86 12.76 -6.64
C GLN A 242 -6.21 11.37 -6.72
N VAL A 243 -7.00 10.29 -6.60
CA VAL A 243 -6.54 8.91 -6.73
C VAL A 243 -6.67 8.46 -8.17
N HIS A 244 -5.60 7.94 -8.76
CA HIS A 244 -5.59 7.64 -10.20
C HIS A 244 -5.71 6.14 -10.50
N THR A 245 -5.13 5.28 -9.67
CA THR A 245 -5.16 3.83 -9.86
C THR A 245 -5.01 3.06 -8.55
N LEU A 246 -5.58 1.85 -8.52
CA LEU A 246 -5.55 0.90 -7.40
C LEU A 246 -4.83 -0.39 -7.80
N SER A 247 -3.99 -0.91 -6.91
CA SER A 247 -3.29 -2.18 -7.13
C SER A 247 -4.23 -3.35 -6.87
N VAL A 248 -4.48 -4.17 -7.90
CA VAL A 248 -5.06 -5.50 -7.69
C VAL A 248 -3.91 -6.46 -7.49
N GLY A 249 -3.69 -6.90 -6.25
CA GLY A 249 -2.67 -7.91 -5.92
C GLY A 249 -3.08 -9.30 -6.41
N ALA A 250 -3.18 -9.50 -7.71
CA ALA A 250 -3.67 -10.73 -8.32
C ALA A 250 -2.71 -11.90 -8.05
N SER A 251 -3.25 -12.99 -7.54
CA SER A 251 -2.59 -14.29 -7.44
C SER A 251 -2.95 -15.22 -8.60
N ARG A 252 -4.10 -14.97 -9.24
CA ARG A 252 -4.68 -15.74 -10.36
C ARG A 252 -5.60 -14.85 -11.21
N PRO A 253 -6.03 -15.29 -12.40
CA PRO A 253 -6.88 -14.48 -13.30
C PRO A 253 -8.20 -14.00 -12.69
N GLU A 254 -8.87 -14.82 -11.88
CA GLU A 254 -10.21 -14.52 -11.35
C GLU A 254 -10.19 -13.41 -10.30
N ASP A 255 -9.01 -13.08 -9.75
CA ASP A 255 -8.88 -12.06 -8.70
C ASP A 255 -9.24 -10.66 -9.22
N PHE A 256 -9.29 -10.42 -10.55
CA PHE A 256 -9.76 -9.14 -11.11
C PHE A 256 -11.28 -8.99 -11.08
N ASP A 257 -12.04 -10.08 -11.07
CA ASP A 257 -13.48 -10.03 -11.40
C ASP A 257 -14.29 -9.22 -10.37
N GLU A 258 -13.94 -9.33 -9.08
CA GLU A 258 -14.62 -8.56 -8.02
C GLU A 258 -14.32 -7.05 -8.14
N HIS A 259 -13.07 -6.68 -8.41
CA HIS A 259 -12.65 -5.29 -8.58
C HIS A 259 -13.35 -4.62 -9.77
N LEU A 260 -13.54 -5.36 -10.88
CA LEU A 260 -14.17 -4.83 -12.09
C LEU A 260 -15.65 -4.44 -11.89
N LYS A 261 -16.32 -4.99 -10.87
CA LYS A 261 -17.70 -4.60 -10.51
C LYS A 261 -17.80 -3.15 -10.04
N THR A 262 -16.69 -2.51 -9.67
CA THR A 262 -16.61 -1.10 -9.31
C THR A 262 -16.83 -0.17 -10.51
N LEU A 263 -16.39 -0.57 -11.71
CA LEU A 263 -16.39 0.29 -12.90
C LEU A 263 -17.75 0.92 -13.25
N PRO A 264 -18.87 0.16 -13.32
CA PRO A 264 -20.18 0.75 -13.63
C PRO A 264 -20.74 1.64 -12.52
N LEU A 265 -20.14 1.63 -11.33
CA LEU A 265 -20.61 2.40 -10.17
C LEU A 265 -19.93 3.78 -10.05
N LEU A 266 -18.81 4.00 -10.76
CA LEU A 266 -17.97 5.19 -10.58
C LEU A 266 -18.70 6.50 -10.88
N GLU A 267 -19.59 6.52 -11.88
CA GLU A 267 -20.35 7.72 -12.25
C GLU A 267 -21.37 8.14 -11.16
N ASN A 268 -21.84 7.19 -10.35
CA ASN A 268 -22.83 7.40 -9.30
C ASN A 268 -22.26 7.05 -7.91
N ALA A 269 -20.94 7.15 -7.75
CA ALA A 269 -20.23 6.66 -6.56
C ALA A 269 -20.80 7.24 -5.26
N GLU A 270 -21.07 8.55 -5.23
CA GLU A 270 -21.61 9.23 -4.04
C GLU A 270 -22.94 8.62 -3.57
N ALA A 271 -23.91 8.46 -4.47
CA ALA A 271 -25.22 7.90 -4.14
C ALA A 271 -25.14 6.47 -3.61
N VAL A 272 -24.17 5.68 -4.10
CA VAL A 272 -23.94 4.31 -3.65
C VAL A 272 -23.19 4.27 -2.31
N LEU A 273 -22.20 5.14 -2.11
CA LEU A 273 -21.33 5.16 -0.93
C LEU A 273 -22.04 5.70 0.31
N VAL A 274 -22.82 6.78 0.19
CA VAL A 274 -23.41 7.49 1.34
C VAL A 274 -24.19 6.55 2.29
N PRO A 275 -25.10 5.68 1.82
CA PRO A 275 -25.81 4.75 2.70
C PRO A 275 -24.88 3.75 3.42
N ILE A 276 -23.82 3.29 2.75
CA ILE A 276 -22.84 2.36 3.34
C ILE A 276 -22.01 3.06 4.42
N LEU A 277 -21.51 4.26 4.10
CA LEU A 277 -20.75 5.10 5.03
C LEU A 277 -21.55 5.40 6.30
N HIS A 278 -22.84 5.74 6.15
CA HIS A 278 -23.71 5.99 7.30
C HIS A 278 -23.90 4.76 8.18
N ARG A 279 -24.04 3.56 7.60
CA ARG A 279 -24.15 2.32 8.40
C ARG A 279 -22.86 2.01 9.15
N LEU A 280 -21.72 2.15 8.49
CA LEU A 280 -20.41 1.93 9.11
C LEU A 280 -20.17 2.92 10.28
N GLU A 281 -20.45 4.20 10.07
CA GLU A 281 -20.35 5.22 11.13
C GLU A 281 -21.32 4.93 12.28
N LYS A 282 -22.59 4.62 11.98
CA LYS A 282 -23.59 4.26 12.99
C LYS A 282 -23.15 3.06 13.83
N GLU A 283 -22.59 2.03 13.20
CA GLU A 283 -22.09 0.85 13.89
C GLU A 283 -20.87 1.18 14.76
N ALA A 284 -19.92 1.97 14.25
CA ALA A 284 -18.78 2.43 15.04
C ALA A 284 -19.23 3.24 16.26
N ILE A 285 -20.19 4.15 16.10
CA ILE A 285 -20.76 4.93 17.21
C ILE A 285 -21.47 4.02 18.21
N ALA A 286 -22.27 3.06 17.75
CA ALA A 286 -23.01 2.14 18.60
C ALA A 286 -22.09 1.26 19.46
N THR A 287 -20.93 0.88 18.93
CA THR A 287 -19.98 -0.04 19.58
C THR A 287 -18.90 0.67 20.41
N LEU A 288 -18.42 1.82 19.95
CA LEU A 288 -17.29 2.53 20.57
C LEU A 288 -17.70 3.81 21.32
N GLY A 289 -18.89 4.34 21.04
CA GLY A 289 -19.36 5.64 21.54
C GLY A 289 -18.96 6.79 20.63
N GLU A 290 -19.88 7.76 20.46
CA GLU A 290 -19.72 8.88 19.53
C GLU A 290 -18.51 9.76 19.84
N ASP A 291 -18.34 10.13 21.12
CA ASP A 291 -17.21 10.94 21.59
C ASP A 291 -15.88 10.29 21.23
N TRP A 292 -15.74 8.98 21.47
CA TRP A 292 -14.54 8.22 21.13
C TRP A 292 -14.29 8.19 19.62
N VAL A 293 -15.30 7.83 18.81
CA VAL A 293 -15.18 7.75 17.34
C VAL A 293 -14.64 9.07 16.77
N LYS A 294 -15.11 10.20 17.29
CA LYS A 294 -14.72 11.53 16.80
C LYS A 294 -13.36 12.00 17.28
N THR A 295 -12.88 11.53 18.44
CA THR A 295 -11.75 12.18 19.13
C THR A 295 -10.61 11.26 19.57
N TRP A 296 -10.69 9.94 19.38
CA TRP A 296 -9.66 8.98 19.85
C TRP A 296 -8.25 9.28 19.32
N HIS A 297 -8.15 9.86 18.12
CA HIS A 297 -6.87 10.15 17.43
C HIS A 297 -6.27 11.50 17.83
N VAL A 298 -7.02 12.35 18.53
CA VAL A 298 -6.62 13.72 18.87
C VAL A 298 -5.49 13.69 19.90
N GLY A 299 -4.42 14.45 19.61
CA GLY A 299 -3.31 14.67 20.54
C GLY A 299 -2.44 13.43 20.82
N LEU A 300 -2.54 12.38 20.00
CA LEU A 300 -1.70 11.20 20.17
C LEU A 300 -0.24 11.47 19.74
N PRO A 301 0.75 11.00 20.52
CA PRO A 301 2.16 11.14 20.18
C PRO A 301 2.57 10.20 19.04
N LYS A 302 3.65 10.56 18.34
CA LYS A 302 4.35 9.64 17.43
C LYS A 302 5.09 8.56 18.22
N PRO A 303 5.38 7.39 17.64
CA PRO A 303 6.08 6.31 18.34
C PRO A 303 7.40 6.76 18.98
N GLU A 304 8.18 7.62 18.33
CA GLU A 304 9.46 8.12 18.84
C GLU A 304 9.33 8.98 20.10
N ALA A 305 8.14 9.53 20.34
CA ALA A 305 7.80 10.35 21.51
C ALA A 305 7.08 9.54 22.62
N THR A 306 7.04 8.21 22.50
CA THR A 306 6.41 7.34 23.50
C THR A 306 7.45 6.48 24.23
N PRO A 307 7.25 6.20 25.54
CA PRO A 307 8.04 5.21 26.24
C PRO A 307 8.00 3.86 25.51
N GLY A 308 9.17 3.25 25.29
CA GLY A 308 9.29 1.96 24.61
C GLY A 308 8.95 1.97 23.11
N GLY A 309 8.71 3.13 22.49
CA GLY A 309 8.40 3.23 21.07
C GLY A 309 7.00 2.74 20.70
N LEU A 310 6.04 2.73 21.64
CA LEU A 310 4.66 2.32 21.43
C LEU A 310 3.99 3.06 20.27
N ASN A 311 3.38 2.31 19.35
CA ASN A 311 2.56 2.91 18.31
C ASN A 311 1.10 3.06 18.76
N ILE A 312 0.84 3.98 19.69
CA ILE A 312 -0.49 4.17 20.30
C ILE A 312 -1.57 4.39 19.24
N GLN A 313 -1.30 5.21 18.21
CA GLN A 313 -2.25 5.48 17.13
C GLN A 313 -2.64 4.20 16.38
N VAL A 314 -1.67 3.37 15.99
CA VAL A 314 -1.94 2.12 15.28
C VAL A 314 -2.66 1.12 16.19
N ILE A 315 -2.29 1.02 17.47
CA ILE A 315 -2.92 0.08 18.40
C ILE A 315 -4.40 0.42 18.60
N LEU A 316 -4.72 1.69 18.86
CA LEU A 316 -6.11 2.14 19.03
C LEU A 316 -6.91 2.04 17.73
N TRP A 317 -6.29 2.32 16.58
CA TRP A 317 -6.91 2.10 15.27
C TRP A 317 -7.31 0.63 15.06
N LEU A 318 -6.40 -0.30 15.32
CA LEU A 318 -6.67 -1.74 15.19
C LEU A 318 -7.75 -2.21 16.19
N ARG A 319 -7.73 -1.68 17.41
CA ARG A 319 -8.79 -1.91 18.42
C ARG A 319 -10.16 -1.47 17.90
N ASN A 320 -10.24 -0.28 17.31
CA ASN A 320 -11.49 0.27 16.80
C ASN A 320 -12.05 -0.59 15.66
N LEU A 321 -11.21 -1.04 14.72
CA LEU A 321 -11.63 -1.95 13.64
C LEU A 321 -12.09 -3.32 14.17
N ALA A 322 -11.36 -3.85 15.15
CA ALA A 322 -11.67 -5.11 15.82
C ALA A 322 -13.06 -5.10 16.45
N ILE A 323 -13.41 -4.02 17.16
CA ILE A 323 -14.67 -3.91 17.91
C ILE A 323 -15.83 -3.45 17.02
N ALA A 324 -15.62 -2.44 16.18
CA ALA A 324 -16.70 -1.90 15.37
C ALA A 324 -17.13 -2.86 14.25
N TYR A 325 -16.18 -3.56 13.63
CA TYR A 325 -16.42 -4.28 12.37
C TYR A 325 -16.04 -5.76 12.42
N ASP A 326 -15.77 -6.31 13.60
CA ASP A 326 -15.31 -7.69 13.82
C ASP A 326 -14.04 -8.06 13.05
N MET A 327 -13.19 -7.06 12.73
CA MET A 327 -11.96 -7.27 11.95
C MET A 327 -10.82 -7.84 12.81
N ILE A 328 -11.11 -8.82 13.67
CA ILE A 328 -10.16 -9.39 14.65
C ILE A 328 -8.96 -10.06 13.96
N GLU A 329 -9.18 -10.87 12.92
CA GLU A 329 -8.09 -11.55 12.21
C GLU A 329 -7.14 -10.54 11.55
N TYR A 330 -7.69 -9.53 10.88
CA TYR A 330 -6.91 -8.43 10.31
C TYR A 330 -6.16 -7.66 11.39
N ALA A 331 -6.84 -7.29 12.47
CA ALA A 331 -6.25 -6.55 13.58
C ALA A 331 -5.10 -7.32 14.24
N LYS A 332 -5.26 -8.63 14.49
CA LYS A 332 -4.19 -9.52 14.97
C LYS A 332 -3.02 -9.57 13.99
N MET A 333 -3.29 -9.74 12.69
CA MET A 333 -2.24 -9.76 11.68
C MET A 333 -1.40 -8.49 11.71
N ARG A 334 -2.04 -7.31 11.73
CA ARG A 334 -1.34 -6.03 11.73
C ARG A 334 -0.65 -5.76 13.07
N TYR A 335 -1.31 -6.02 14.20
CA TYR A 335 -0.74 -5.84 15.54
C TYR A 335 0.55 -6.65 15.70
N ASN A 336 0.58 -7.88 15.19
CA ASN A 336 1.75 -8.74 15.29
C ASN A 336 2.97 -8.29 14.47
N LEU A 337 2.80 -7.36 13.53
CA LEU A 337 3.91 -6.74 12.80
C LEU A 337 4.62 -5.63 13.58
N LEU A 338 3.97 -5.02 14.59
CA LEU A 338 4.62 -4.06 15.47
C LEU A 338 5.82 -4.72 16.17
N GLY A 339 6.97 -4.07 16.11
CA GLY A 339 8.27 -4.60 16.55
C GLY A 339 8.94 -5.62 15.61
N ASN A 340 8.24 -6.16 14.61
CA ASN A 340 8.72 -7.28 13.78
C ASN A 340 8.90 -6.96 12.29
N ALA A 341 8.44 -5.79 11.83
CA ALA A 341 8.44 -5.43 10.41
C ALA A 341 9.43 -4.30 10.03
N SER A 342 10.33 -3.91 10.95
CA SER A 342 11.29 -2.83 10.75
C SER A 342 10.58 -1.54 10.25
N HIS A 343 11.19 -0.79 9.34
CA HIS A 343 10.63 0.45 8.76
C HIS A 343 9.38 0.25 7.88
N TRP A 344 8.88 -0.97 7.67
CA TRP A 344 7.67 -1.23 6.88
C TRP A 344 6.38 -1.18 7.71
N PHE A 345 6.50 -1.28 9.04
CA PHE A 345 5.39 -1.08 9.98
C PHE A 345 5.99 -0.70 11.35
N PRO A 346 6.30 0.59 11.56
CA PRO A 346 7.11 1.05 12.68
C PRO A 346 6.38 1.04 14.03
N GLY A 347 7.18 1.04 15.10
CA GLY A 347 6.73 1.11 16.49
C GLY A 347 6.48 -0.24 17.16
N ALA A 348 6.21 -0.20 18.46
CA ALA A 348 6.10 -1.35 19.35
C ALA A 348 4.65 -1.66 19.75
N LYS A 349 4.44 -2.91 20.20
CA LYS A 349 3.19 -3.43 20.79
C LYS A 349 3.02 -2.94 22.24
N ALA A 350 1.81 -3.06 22.77
CA ALA A 350 1.47 -2.74 24.15
C ALA A 350 1.71 -3.90 25.15
N ASP A 351 2.55 -4.88 24.81
CA ASP A 351 2.84 -6.08 25.62
C ASP A 351 3.45 -5.77 26.99
N ARG A 352 4.14 -4.64 27.11
CA ARG A 352 4.72 -4.13 28.36
C ARG A 352 4.10 -2.83 28.85
N VAL A 353 2.87 -2.50 28.43
CA VAL A 353 2.23 -1.21 28.75
C VAL A 353 2.15 -0.93 30.25
N ARG A 354 2.00 -1.96 31.10
CA ARG A 354 1.96 -1.83 32.56
C ARG A 354 3.28 -1.36 33.20
N GLU A 355 4.39 -1.49 32.47
CA GLU A 355 5.72 -1.08 32.91
C GLU A 355 6.03 0.38 32.52
N LEU A 356 5.14 1.03 31.76
CA LEU A 356 5.40 2.33 31.12
C LEU A 356 4.54 3.44 31.73
N ASP A 357 5.15 4.61 31.96
CA ASP A 357 4.44 5.83 32.36
C ASP A 357 4.05 6.65 31.12
N LEU A 358 2.78 6.54 30.71
CA LEU A 358 2.26 7.24 29.54
C LEU A 358 1.73 8.65 29.84
N ARG A 359 1.74 9.11 31.10
CA ARG A 359 1.09 10.38 31.49
C ARG A 359 1.67 11.57 30.76
N GLN A 360 2.99 11.60 30.55
CA GLN A 360 3.67 12.72 29.90
C GLN A 360 3.40 12.77 28.39
N CYS A 361 3.32 11.63 27.71
CA CYS A 361 3.13 11.61 26.25
C CYS A 361 1.66 11.74 25.83
N LEU A 362 0.71 11.57 26.76
CA LEU A 362 -0.73 11.66 26.51
C LEU A 362 -1.38 12.97 26.93
N THR A 363 -0.61 13.97 27.40
CA THR A 363 -1.14 15.24 27.94
C THR A 363 -2.05 16.01 26.99
N HIS A 364 -1.91 15.82 25.68
CA HIS A 364 -2.71 16.47 24.65
C HIS A 364 -3.92 15.66 24.20
N SER A 365 -4.08 14.42 24.67
CA SER A 365 -5.22 13.58 24.31
C SER A 365 -6.40 13.79 25.26
N PRO A 366 -7.63 13.95 24.74
CA PRO A 366 -8.83 14.02 25.58
C PRO A 366 -9.14 12.70 26.32
N HIS A 367 -8.46 11.60 25.97
CA HIS A 367 -8.65 10.27 26.55
C HIS A 367 -7.43 9.76 27.31
N ALA A 368 -6.56 10.66 27.79
CA ALA A 368 -5.31 10.32 28.46
C ALA A 368 -5.49 9.35 29.64
N ASP A 369 -6.61 9.46 30.36
CA ASP A 369 -7.00 8.61 31.48
C ASP A 369 -7.44 7.20 31.07
N LYS A 370 -8.02 7.03 29.87
CA LYS A 370 -8.55 5.75 29.36
C LYS A 370 -7.52 4.96 28.58
N ILE A 371 -6.67 5.64 27.80
CA ILE A 371 -5.76 5.00 26.83
C ILE A 371 -4.91 3.88 27.44
N PRO A 372 -4.27 4.02 28.61
CA PRO A 372 -3.46 2.94 29.19
C PRO A 372 -4.23 1.62 29.36
N ALA A 373 -5.46 1.69 29.87
CA ALA A 373 -6.31 0.51 30.05
C ALA A 373 -6.74 -0.10 28.70
N LEU A 374 -7.04 0.75 27.71
CA LEU A 374 -7.42 0.31 26.37
C LEU A 374 -6.26 -0.35 25.62
N LEU A 375 -5.03 0.14 25.80
CA LEU A 375 -3.83 -0.49 25.24
C LEU A 375 -3.61 -1.88 25.83
N GLU A 376 -3.79 -2.04 27.15
CA GLU A 376 -3.69 -3.34 27.82
C GLU A 376 -4.78 -4.32 27.35
N GLU A 377 -6.03 -3.85 27.26
CA GLU A 377 -7.13 -4.64 26.70
C GLU A 377 -6.84 -5.08 25.26
N THR A 378 -6.30 -4.17 24.45
CA THR A 378 -5.96 -4.44 23.06
C THR A 378 -4.85 -5.47 22.94
N ASP A 379 -3.83 -5.41 23.80
CA ASP A 379 -2.78 -6.43 23.82
C ASP A 379 -3.34 -7.80 24.20
N ARG A 380 -4.25 -7.91 25.17
CA ARG A 380 -4.92 -9.19 25.46
C ARG A 380 -5.77 -9.69 24.29
N MET A 381 -6.43 -8.80 23.57
CA MET A 381 -7.31 -9.13 22.46
C MET A 381 -6.52 -9.57 21.21
N LEU A 382 -5.42 -8.87 20.91
CA LEU A 382 -4.69 -8.99 19.64
C LEU A 382 -3.30 -9.62 19.77
N GLY A 383 -2.71 -9.59 20.95
CA GLY A 383 -1.44 -10.24 21.32
C GLY A 383 -1.61 -11.75 21.28
N GLY A 384 -1.15 -12.35 20.19
CA GLY A 384 -1.15 -13.79 19.95
C GLY A 384 0.13 -14.21 19.24
N GLN A 385 0.09 -15.33 18.50
CA GLN A 385 1.27 -15.83 17.78
C GLN A 385 1.89 -14.78 16.85
N THR A 386 3.21 -14.60 16.95
CA THR A 386 3.99 -13.69 16.10
C THR A 386 3.88 -14.09 14.63
N LEU A 387 3.36 -13.17 13.80
CA LEU A 387 3.29 -13.34 12.35
C LEU A 387 4.49 -12.67 11.68
N LYS A 388 5.16 -13.40 10.78
CA LYS A 388 6.27 -12.89 9.95
C LYS A 388 5.74 -12.19 8.70
N ARG A 389 6.53 -11.29 8.12
CA ARG A 389 6.21 -10.67 6.82
C ARG A 389 6.12 -11.76 5.74
N LEU A 390 5.26 -11.57 4.72
CA LEU A 390 5.17 -12.46 3.56
C LEU A 390 6.53 -12.79 2.92
N SER A 391 7.46 -11.84 2.87
CA SER A 391 8.81 -12.08 2.31
C SER A 391 9.75 -12.89 3.22
N GLN A 392 9.32 -13.20 4.44
CA GLN A 392 10.07 -13.95 5.47
C GLN A 392 9.42 -15.31 5.79
N THR A 393 8.31 -15.65 5.13
CA THR A 393 7.68 -16.97 5.10
C THR A 393 8.11 -17.70 3.83
#